data_AF-K0RUZ1-F1
#
_entry.id   AF-K0RUZ1-F1
#
_cell.length_a   1.000
_cell.length_b   1.000
_cell.length_c   1.000
_cell.angle_alpha   90.00
_cell.angle_beta   90.00
_cell.angle_gamma   90.00
#
_symmetry.space_group_name_H-M   'P 1'
#
loop_
_entity.id
_entity.type
_entity.pdbx_description
1 polymer ?
#
loop_
_entity_poly.entity_id
_entity_poly.type
_entity_poly.pdbx_seq_one_letter_code
_entity_poly.pdbx_strand_id
1 'polypeptide(L)'
;MRRVCYGCDLAAWKRGMLDCPFCRTPTLSNDSQILAMLQKRVNAGDPVSIWHLGGKYQLGQYGLGKDVMRAVELYEHAAELGVKEAHFCLGCIFDKGVDVEKDTSKAIRHWEVAAMLGHVSARFNLGNMEVNSSNVVDLALQHWMIAVNLGCQDSLHNIKVLFMEGLATKDDYAEALRGYQSATEEMSSPDRNEAKALRWFAQEQLSDGSRRVKVEGLSRGMGGR
;
A
#
# COMPACT_ATOMS: atom_id res chain seq x y z
N MET A 1 -8.10 -2.47 -11.56
CA MET A 1 -7.74 -1.02 -11.71
C MET A 1 -6.26 -0.83 -11.37
N ARG A 2 -5.38 -0.58 -12.34
CA ARG A 2 -3.99 -0.18 -11.99
C ARG A 2 -4.06 1.23 -11.40
N ARG A 3 -3.68 1.38 -10.13
CA ARG A 3 -3.59 2.71 -9.51
C ARG A 3 -2.45 3.47 -10.18
N VAL A 4 -2.74 4.68 -10.61
CA VAL A 4 -1.73 5.62 -11.10
C VAL A 4 -0.98 6.13 -9.88
N CYS A 5 0.35 6.25 -9.97
CA CYS A 5 1.10 6.84 -8.86
C CYS A 5 0.84 8.34 -8.81
N TYR A 6 0.88 8.95 -7.62
CA TYR A 6 0.58 10.37 -7.46
C TYR A 6 1.47 11.30 -8.29
N GLY A 7 2.71 10.89 -8.58
CA GLY A 7 3.58 11.65 -9.50
C GLY A 7 3.04 11.63 -10.93
N CYS A 8 2.55 10.48 -11.41
CA CYS A 8 1.92 10.38 -12.73
C CYS A 8 0.59 11.15 -12.79
N ASP A 9 -0.20 11.12 -11.71
CA ASP A 9 -1.42 11.94 -11.60
C ASP A 9 -1.10 13.44 -11.62
N LEU A 10 -0.10 13.88 -10.85
CA LEU A 10 0.36 15.27 -10.84
C LEU A 10 0.88 15.70 -12.22
N ALA A 11 1.67 14.85 -12.87
CA ALA A 11 2.17 15.09 -14.22
C ALA A 11 1.03 15.22 -15.24
N ALA A 12 -0.03 14.45 -15.09
CA ALA A 12 -1.21 14.52 -15.95
C ALA A 12 -2.04 15.79 -15.67
N TRP A 13 -2.21 16.13 -14.40
CA TRP A 13 -2.90 17.34 -13.95
C TRP A 13 -2.20 18.62 -14.46
N LYS A 14 -0.86 18.68 -14.40
CA LYS A 14 -0.06 19.77 -14.99
C LYS A 14 -0.29 19.96 -16.49
N ARG A 15 -0.77 18.93 -17.19
CA ARG A 15 -1.12 18.95 -18.62
C ARG A 15 -2.62 19.19 -18.85
N GLY A 16 -3.39 19.54 -17.82
CA GLY A 16 -4.82 19.80 -17.89
C GLY A 16 -5.70 18.55 -17.99
N MET A 17 -5.17 17.36 -17.68
CA MET A 17 -5.96 16.13 -17.65
C MET A 17 -6.57 15.92 -16.25
N LEU A 18 -7.88 16.08 -16.14
CA LEU A 18 -8.67 15.90 -14.90
C LEU A 18 -9.37 14.54 -14.83
N ASP A 19 -9.37 13.79 -15.93
CA ASP A 19 -9.84 12.43 -16.10
C ASP A 19 -8.66 11.43 -16.00
N CYS A 20 -8.97 10.13 -15.95
CA CYS A 20 -7.95 9.09 -15.88
C CYS A 20 -6.92 9.26 -17.02
N PRO A 21 -5.62 9.45 -16.73
CA PRO A 21 -4.61 9.73 -17.77
C PRO A 21 -4.46 8.61 -18.81
N PHE A 22 -4.91 7.39 -18.48
CA PHE A 22 -4.81 6.22 -19.35
C PHE A 22 -6.03 6.00 -20.23
N CYS A 23 -7.24 6.14 -19.68
CA CYS A 23 -8.47 5.76 -20.37
C CYS A 23 -9.50 6.88 -20.47
N ARG A 24 -9.15 8.12 -20.06
CA ARG A 24 -10.00 9.32 -20.10
C ARG A 24 -11.35 9.16 -19.40
N THR A 25 -11.47 8.16 -18.54
CA THR A 25 -12.67 7.96 -17.72
C THR A 25 -12.75 9.11 -16.71
N PRO A 26 -13.90 9.79 -16.59
CA PRO A 26 -14.07 10.88 -15.64
C PRO A 26 -13.73 10.45 -14.22
N THR A 27 -13.13 11.35 -13.46
CA THR A 27 -12.91 11.17 -12.03
C THR A 27 -14.26 11.19 -11.32
N LEU A 28 -14.64 10.04 -10.76
CA LEU A 28 -15.89 9.89 -10.02
C LEU A 28 -15.68 10.40 -8.59
N SER A 29 -16.54 11.30 -8.13
CA SER A 29 -16.48 11.86 -6.77
C SER A 29 -17.53 11.28 -5.81
N ASN A 30 -18.55 10.59 -6.35
CA ASN A 30 -19.64 10.04 -5.56
C ASN A 30 -19.45 8.54 -5.32
N ASP A 31 -19.57 8.13 -4.05
CA ASP A 31 -19.49 6.76 -3.56
C ASP A 31 -20.38 5.78 -4.35
N SER A 32 -21.61 6.15 -4.68
CA SER A 32 -22.52 5.27 -5.43
C SER A 32 -22.05 5.02 -6.86
N GLN A 33 -21.48 6.03 -7.52
CA GLN A 33 -20.91 5.89 -8.86
C GLN A 33 -19.61 5.08 -8.83
N ILE A 34 -18.78 5.29 -7.81
CA ILE A 34 -17.55 4.50 -7.60
C ILE A 34 -17.91 3.03 -7.38
N LEU A 35 -18.91 2.73 -6.56
CA LEU A 35 -19.37 1.37 -6.30
C LEU A 35 -19.95 0.72 -7.57
N ALA A 36 -20.78 1.43 -8.33
CA ALA A 36 -21.32 0.94 -9.59
C ALA A 36 -20.21 0.61 -10.61
N MET A 37 -19.20 1.47 -10.72
CA MET A 37 -18.03 1.22 -11.57
C MET A 37 -17.24 0.00 -11.08
N LEU A 38 -17.03 -0.11 -9.77
CA LEU A 38 -16.31 -1.23 -9.16
C LEU A 38 -17.05 -2.56 -9.45
N GLN A 39 -18.36 -2.59 -9.25
CA GLN A 39 -19.18 -3.77 -9.51
C GLN A 39 -19.15 -4.16 -10.99
N LYS A 40 -19.21 -3.20 -11.92
CA LYS A 40 -19.07 -3.46 -13.35
C LYS A 40 -17.75 -4.17 -13.69
N ARG A 41 -16.64 -3.76 -13.05
CA ARG A 41 -15.32 -4.37 -13.26
C ARG A 41 -15.19 -5.74 -12.60
N VAL A 42 -15.80 -5.92 -11.43
CA VAL A 42 -15.91 -7.23 -10.77
C VAL A 42 -16.67 -8.22 -11.66
N ASN A 43 -17.79 -7.80 -12.24
CA ASN A 43 -18.56 -8.62 -13.18
C ASN A 43 -17.78 -8.93 -14.47
N ALA A 44 -16.78 -8.11 -14.82
CA ALA A 44 -15.87 -8.35 -15.93
C ALA A 44 -14.63 -9.17 -15.53
N GLY A 45 -14.54 -9.63 -14.28
CA GLY A 45 -13.44 -10.46 -13.77
C GLY A 45 -12.13 -9.73 -13.51
N ASP A 46 -12.12 -8.39 -13.34
CA ASP A 46 -10.89 -7.64 -13.01
C ASP A 46 -10.40 -8.02 -11.59
N PRO A 47 -9.28 -8.77 -11.45
CA PRO A 47 -8.83 -9.29 -10.16
C PRO A 47 -8.60 -8.18 -9.12
N VAL A 48 -8.06 -7.06 -9.57
CA VAL A 48 -7.75 -5.92 -8.70
C VAL A 48 -9.04 -5.25 -8.22
N SER A 49 -10.09 -5.24 -9.05
CA SER A 49 -11.40 -4.73 -8.63
C SER A 49 -12.12 -5.68 -7.66
N ILE A 50 -11.94 -7.00 -7.83
CA ILE A 50 -12.46 -7.99 -6.88
C ILE A 50 -11.83 -7.78 -5.50
N TRP A 51 -10.50 -7.68 -5.43
CA TRP A 51 -9.79 -7.33 -4.19
C TRP A 51 -10.27 -5.99 -3.61
N HIS A 52 -10.34 -4.95 -4.45
CA HIS A 52 -10.81 -3.64 -3.98
C HIS A 52 -12.22 -3.69 -3.38
N LEU A 53 -13.14 -4.44 -3.98
CA LEU A 53 -14.50 -4.60 -3.46
C LEU A 53 -14.50 -5.34 -2.11
N GLY A 54 -13.66 -6.36 -1.95
CA GLY A 54 -13.45 -7.02 -0.67
C GLY A 54 -13.07 -6.04 0.43
N GLY A 55 -12.16 -5.10 0.14
CA GLY A 55 -11.80 -4.03 1.08
C GLY A 55 -12.92 -3.08 1.43
N LYS A 56 -13.87 -2.84 0.52
CA LYS A 56 -15.05 -2.00 0.80
C LYS A 56 -16.06 -2.70 1.69
N TYR A 57 -16.27 -4.00 1.52
CA TYR A 57 -17.07 -4.80 2.44
C TYR A 57 -16.41 -4.92 3.82
N GLN A 58 -15.10 -5.15 3.88
CA GLN A 58 -14.37 -5.24 5.15
C GLN A 58 -14.48 -3.97 6.00
N LEU A 59 -14.51 -2.79 5.35
CA LEU A 59 -14.55 -1.49 6.03
C LEU A 59 -15.96 -0.87 6.10
N GLY A 60 -16.96 -1.45 5.45
CA GLY A 60 -18.31 -0.85 5.35
C GLY A 60 -18.34 0.50 4.64
N GLN A 61 -17.65 0.63 3.50
CA GLN A 61 -17.54 1.87 2.74
C GLN A 61 -18.54 1.95 1.57
N TYR A 62 -18.76 3.16 1.04
CA TYR A 62 -19.62 3.41 -0.12
C TYR A 62 -21.09 3.00 0.07
N GLY A 63 -21.58 3.09 1.31
CA GLY A 63 -22.94 2.66 1.68
C GLY A 63 -23.11 1.15 1.81
N LEU A 64 -22.03 0.36 1.71
CA LEU A 64 -22.05 -1.06 2.02
C LEU A 64 -22.04 -1.26 3.54
N GLY A 65 -22.83 -2.20 4.03
CA GLY A 65 -22.67 -2.72 5.39
C GLY A 65 -21.32 -3.42 5.54
N LYS A 66 -20.72 -3.32 6.74
CA LYS A 66 -19.50 -4.09 7.05
C LYS A 66 -19.82 -5.58 6.99
N ASP A 67 -19.06 -6.31 6.17
CA ASP A 67 -19.21 -7.76 5.98
C ASP A 67 -17.83 -8.39 5.74
N VAL A 68 -17.25 -8.99 6.78
CA VAL A 68 -15.91 -9.57 6.71
C VAL A 68 -15.92 -10.92 5.98
N MET A 69 -17.00 -11.71 6.11
CA MET A 69 -17.10 -13.00 5.43
C MET A 69 -17.14 -12.80 3.91
N ARG A 70 -17.95 -11.86 3.43
CA ARG A 70 -17.97 -11.49 2.02
C ARG A 70 -16.64 -10.90 1.54
N ALA A 71 -15.93 -10.17 2.39
CA ALA A 71 -14.60 -9.69 2.07
C ALA A 71 -13.60 -10.84 1.89
N VAL A 72 -13.65 -11.86 2.77
CA VAL A 72 -12.81 -13.07 2.66
C VAL A 72 -13.07 -13.81 1.36
N GLU A 73 -14.33 -14.05 0.98
CA GLU A 73 -14.68 -14.70 -0.29
C GLU A 73 -14.10 -13.95 -1.50
N LEU A 74 -14.25 -12.63 -1.52
CA LEU A 74 -13.70 -11.78 -2.59
C LEU A 74 -12.17 -11.80 -2.59
N TYR A 75 -11.53 -11.81 -1.42
CA TYR A 75 -10.08 -11.89 -1.34
C TYR A 75 -9.55 -13.25 -1.75
N GLU A 76 -10.20 -14.36 -1.38
CA GLU A 76 -9.83 -15.71 -1.83
C GLU A 76 -9.91 -15.77 -3.36
N HIS A 77 -10.99 -15.28 -3.95
CA HIS A 77 -11.13 -15.23 -5.41
C HIS A 77 -10.07 -14.35 -6.08
N ALA A 78 -9.79 -13.16 -5.53
CA ALA A 78 -8.74 -12.29 -6.07
C ALA A 78 -7.33 -12.90 -5.92
N ALA A 79 -7.10 -13.64 -4.83
CA ALA A 79 -5.85 -14.32 -4.56
C ALA A 79 -5.60 -15.47 -5.56
N GLU A 80 -6.62 -16.27 -5.88
CA GLU A 80 -6.58 -17.29 -6.94
C GLU A 80 -6.20 -16.68 -8.30
N LEU A 81 -6.62 -15.43 -8.55
CA LEU A 81 -6.27 -14.67 -9.75
C LEU A 81 -4.91 -13.95 -9.67
N GLY A 82 -4.11 -14.22 -8.62
CA GLY A 82 -2.75 -13.74 -8.46
C GLY A 82 -2.61 -12.34 -7.83
N VAL A 83 -3.67 -11.80 -7.20
CA VAL A 83 -3.58 -10.51 -6.52
C VAL A 83 -2.87 -10.67 -5.17
N LYS A 84 -1.61 -10.23 -5.12
CA LYS A 84 -0.78 -10.30 -3.91
C LYS A 84 -1.35 -9.53 -2.71
N GLU A 85 -2.03 -8.41 -2.97
CA GLU A 85 -2.69 -7.63 -1.92
C GLU A 85 -3.85 -8.41 -1.28
N ALA A 86 -4.51 -9.31 -2.02
CA ALA A 86 -5.57 -10.14 -1.49
C ALA A 86 -5.01 -11.21 -0.54
N HIS A 87 -3.92 -11.88 -0.93
CA HIS A 87 -3.18 -12.75 -0.01
C HIS A 87 -2.72 -12.01 1.25
N PHE A 88 -2.19 -10.80 1.13
CA PHE A 88 -1.82 -10.01 2.30
C PHE A 88 -3.02 -9.71 3.22
N CYS A 89 -4.15 -9.28 2.66
CA CYS A 89 -5.38 -9.00 3.40
C CYS A 89 -5.91 -10.26 4.12
N LEU A 90 -5.93 -11.42 3.46
CA LEU A 90 -6.30 -12.69 4.08
C LEU A 90 -5.38 -13.03 5.24
N GLY A 91 -4.06 -12.87 5.05
CA GLY A 91 -3.09 -13.10 6.10
C GLY A 91 -3.36 -12.24 7.34
N CYS A 92 -3.63 -10.94 7.15
CA CYS A 92 -3.98 -10.04 8.24
C CYS A 92 -5.32 -10.37 8.91
N ILE A 93 -6.30 -10.87 8.16
CA ILE A 93 -7.61 -11.25 8.70
C ILE A 93 -7.46 -12.47 9.62
N PHE A 94 -6.79 -13.53 9.16
CA PHE A 94 -6.60 -14.74 9.96
C PHE A 94 -5.65 -14.55 11.16
N ASP A 95 -4.66 -13.67 11.05
CA ASP A 95 -3.77 -13.35 12.18
C ASP A 95 -4.50 -12.57 13.28
N LYS A 96 -5.34 -11.60 12.89
CA LYS A 96 -6.14 -10.81 13.84
C LYS A 96 -7.25 -11.63 14.49
N GLY A 97 -7.90 -12.52 13.74
CA GLY A 97 -9.02 -13.31 14.23
C GLY A 97 -10.24 -12.46 14.65
N VAL A 98 -10.45 -11.33 13.98
CA VAL A 98 -11.60 -10.46 14.22
C VAL A 98 -12.64 -10.75 13.15
N ASP A 99 -13.86 -11.10 13.58
CA ASP A 99 -14.98 -11.53 12.72
C ASP A 99 -14.78 -12.88 11.99
N VAL A 100 -13.56 -13.44 12.03
CA VAL A 100 -13.22 -14.81 11.63
C VAL A 100 -12.41 -15.49 12.74
N GLU A 101 -12.37 -16.82 12.76
CA GLU A 101 -11.50 -17.56 13.68
C GLU A 101 -10.02 -17.26 13.40
N LYS A 102 -9.25 -17.05 14.47
CA LYS A 102 -7.81 -16.81 14.38
C LYS A 102 -7.10 -18.08 13.91
N ASP A 103 -6.32 -17.98 12.84
CA ASP A 103 -5.46 -19.05 12.34
C ASP A 103 -4.12 -18.47 11.86
N THR A 104 -3.13 -18.48 12.76
CA THR A 104 -1.79 -17.95 12.48
C THR A 104 -1.06 -18.75 11.40
N SER A 105 -1.32 -20.05 11.29
CA SER A 105 -0.70 -20.89 10.26
C SER A 105 -1.26 -20.56 8.89
N LYS A 106 -2.57 -20.33 8.77
CA LYS A 106 -3.19 -19.85 7.53
C LYS A 106 -2.73 -18.43 7.20
N ALA A 107 -2.53 -17.59 8.20
CA ALA A 107 -1.99 -16.25 8.00
C ALA A 107 -0.58 -16.27 7.39
N ILE A 108 0.33 -17.06 7.96
CA ILE A 108 1.70 -17.23 7.47
C ILE A 108 1.69 -17.72 6.03
N ARG A 109 0.93 -18.78 5.71
CA ARG A 109 0.84 -19.30 4.33
C ARG A 109 0.42 -18.23 3.32
N HIS A 110 -0.56 -17.40 3.67
CA HIS A 110 -0.97 -16.31 2.79
C HIS A 110 0.10 -15.22 2.67
N TRP A 111 0.77 -14.86 3.77
CA TRP A 111 1.87 -13.90 3.71
C TRP A 111 3.07 -14.42 2.93
N GLU A 112 3.41 -15.70 3.01
CA GLU A 112 4.46 -16.33 2.19
C GLU A 112 4.16 -16.16 0.70
N VAL A 113 2.94 -16.48 0.26
CA VAL A 113 2.54 -16.31 -1.15
C VAL A 113 2.55 -14.84 -1.55
N ALA A 114 1.99 -13.93 -0.74
CA ALA A 114 2.03 -12.50 -1.00
C ALA A 114 3.47 -12.00 -1.13
N ALA A 115 4.36 -12.46 -0.23
CA ALA A 115 5.76 -12.06 -0.20
C ALA A 115 6.53 -12.60 -1.43
N MET A 116 6.27 -13.85 -1.86
CA MET A 116 6.80 -14.40 -3.11
C MET A 116 6.36 -13.60 -4.34
N LEU A 117 5.15 -13.06 -4.33
CA LEU A 117 4.65 -12.14 -5.36
C LEU A 117 5.17 -10.69 -5.18
N GLY A 118 6.11 -10.46 -4.26
CA GLY A 118 6.73 -9.16 -4.01
C GLY A 118 5.84 -8.18 -3.25
N HIS A 119 5.02 -8.66 -2.30
CA HIS A 119 4.29 -7.80 -1.37
C HIS A 119 5.18 -7.45 -0.15
N VAL A 120 5.60 -6.19 -0.08
CA VAL A 120 6.59 -5.71 0.90
C VAL A 120 6.12 -5.89 2.34
N SER A 121 4.89 -5.47 2.67
CA SER A 121 4.36 -5.60 4.04
C SER A 121 4.11 -7.05 4.45
N ALA A 122 3.92 -7.97 3.50
CA ALA A 122 3.78 -9.38 3.83
C ALA A 122 5.14 -9.95 4.23
N ARG A 123 6.20 -9.60 3.50
CA ARG A 123 7.59 -9.96 3.83
C ARG A 123 8.00 -9.40 5.20
N PHE A 124 7.63 -8.15 5.49
CA PHE A 124 7.85 -7.55 6.81
C PHE A 124 7.12 -8.32 7.94
N ASN A 125 5.85 -8.67 7.73
CA ASN A 125 5.07 -9.42 8.71
C ASN A 125 5.68 -10.80 8.98
N LEU A 126 6.18 -11.50 7.95
CA LEU A 126 6.90 -12.77 8.15
C LEU A 126 8.12 -12.56 9.06
N GLY A 127 8.94 -11.53 8.83
CA GLY A 127 10.06 -11.23 9.71
C GLY A 127 9.65 -11.01 11.17
N ASN A 128 8.53 -10.31 11.41
CA ASN A 128 8.00 -10.13 12.77
C ASN A 128 7.52 -11.46 13.40
N MET A 129 6.96 -12.38 12.61
CA MET A 129 6.52 -13.68 13.09
C MET A 129 7.70 -14.58 13.50
N GLU A 130 8.81 -14.51 12.78
CA GLU A 130 10.02 -15.31 13.08
C GLU A 130 10.67 -14.90 14.41
N VAL A 131 10.73 -13.59 14.68
CA VAL A 131 11.20 -13.10 15.99
C VAL A 131 10.28 -13.58 17.11
N ASN A 132 8.96 -13.49 16.92
CA ASN A 132 7.99 -13.80 17.97
C ASN A 132 7.85 -15.31 18.27
N SER A 133 8.07 -16.17 17.27
CA SER A 133 7.81 -17.61 17.41
C SER A 133 9.02 -18.40 17.91
N SER A 134 10.23 -18.01 17.52
CA SER A 134 11.39 -18.90 17.64
C SER A 134 12.70 -18.22 18.05
N ASN A 135 12.72 -16.89 18.25
CA ASN A 135 13.95 -16.10 18.41
C ASN A 135 14.99 -16.36 17.30
N VAL A 136 14.55 -16.80 16.11
CA VAL A 136 15.44 -17.07 14.97
C VAL A 136 15.71 -15.74 14.28
N VAL A 137 16.65 -14.99 14.85
CA VAL A 137 17.02 -13.65 14.38
C VAL A 137 17.48 -13.68 12.92
N ASP A 138 18.21 -14.71 12.51
CA ASP A 138 18.76 -14.81 11.15
C ASP A 138 17.66 -14.84 10.07
N LEU A 139 16.57 -15.57 10.30
CA LEU A 139 15.48 -15.68 9.34
C LEU A 139 14.63 -14.40 9.32
N ALA A 140 14.40 -13.79 10.49
CA ALA A 140 13.77 -12.47 10.58
C ALA A 140 14.59 -11.40 9.84
N LEU A 141 15.91 -11.39 10.05
CA LEU A 141 16.84 -10.51 9.37
C LEU A 141 16.77 -10.70 7.86
N GLN A 142 16.77 -11.93 7.35
CA GLN A 142 16.60 -12.21 5.92
C GLN A 142 15.29 -11.63 5.36
N HIS A 143 14.17 -11.83 6.05
CA HIS A 143 12.89 -11.26 5.63
C HIS A 143 12.93 -9.74 5.58
N TRP A 144 13.47 -9.10 6.63
CA TRP A 144 13.58 -7.65 6.68
C TRP A 144 14.56 -7.10 5.65
N MET A 145 15.68 -7.77 5.37
CA MET A 145 16.63 -7.37 4.31
C MET A 145 15.96 -7.32 2.94
N ILE A 146 15.16 -8.34 2.61
CA ILE A 146 14.38 -8.35 1.36
C ILE A 146 13.38 -7.19 1.33
N ALA A 147 12.66 -6.95 2.43
CA ALA A 147 11.69 -5.86 2.50
C ALA A 147 12.35 -4.48 2.41
N VAL A 148 13.55 -4.30 3.00
CA VAL A 148 14.36 -3.09 2.91
C VAL A 148 14.79 -2.80 1.47
N ASN A 149 15.24 -3.81 0.73
CA ASN A 149 15.57 -3.70 -0.69
C ASN A 149 14.35 -3.35 -1.56
N LEU A 150 13.13 -3.47 -1.03
CA LEU A 150 11.88 -3.04 -1.65
C LEU A 150 11.38 -1.69 -1.09
N GLY A 151 12.19 -1.00 -0.30
CA GLY A 151 11.90 0.33 0.26
C GLY A 151 11.12 0.32 1.57
N CYS A 152 11.12 -0.78 2.34
CA CYS A 152 10.44 -0.82 3.64
C CYS A 152 11.26 -0.14 4.75
N GLN A 153 10.82 1.03 5.18
CA GLN A 153 11.45 1.76 6.29
C GLN A 153 11.28 1.04 7.64
N ASP A 154 10.13 0.40 7.88
CA ASP A 154 9.87 -0.31 9.14
C ASP A 154 10.81 -1.51 9.31
N SER A 155 11.11 -2.23 8.22
CA SER A 155 12.10 -3.30 8.23
C SER A 155 13.50 -2.77 8.52
N LEU A 156 13.87 -1.62 7.95
CA LEU A 156 15.16 -0.97 8.23
C LEU A 156 15.27 -0.57 9.71
N HIS A 157 14.18 -0.09 10.31
CA HIS A 157 14.11 0.22 11.73
C HIS A 157 14.33 -1.04 12.58
N ASN A 158 13.67 -2.15 12.25
CA ASN A 158 13.85 -3.40 12.99
C ASN A 158 15.27 -3.94 12.90
N ILE A 159 15.92 -3.86 11.73
CA ILE A 159 17.33 -4.25 11.57
C ILE A 159 18.25 -3.34 12.41
N LYS A 160 17.95 -2.04 12.48
CA LYS A 160 18.68 -1.12 13.37
C LYS A 160 18.55 -1.55 14.83
N VAL A 161 17.35 -1.96 15.27
CA VAL A 161 17.13 -2.47 16.63
C VAL A 161 17.98 -3.72 16.88
N LEU A 162 17.98 -4.70 15.97
CA LEU A 162 18.83 -5.89 16.08
C LEU A 162 20.31 -5.54 16.18
N PHE A 163 20.78 -4.56 15.40
CA PHE A 163 22.17 -4.10 15.46
C PHE A 163 22.49 -3.45 16.82
N MET A 164 21.59 -2.62 17.35
CA MET A 164 21.77 -2.00 18.66
C MET A 164 21.77 -3.01 19.81
N GLU A 165 21.04 -4.12 19.66
CA GLU A 165 21.00 -5.23 20.61
C GLU A 165 22.19 -6.21 20.45
N GLY A 166 23.05 -6.00 19.45
CA GLY A 166 24.19 -6.87 19.16
C GLY A 166 23.81 -8.19 18.48
N LEU A 167 22.57 -8.30 18.00
CA LEU A 167 22.03 -9.48 17.31
C LEU A 167 22.26 -9.43 15.79
N ALA A 168 22.49 -8.25 15.22
CA ALA A 168 22.92 -8.07 13.84
C ALA A 168 24.29 -7.39 13.79
N THR A 169 25.07 -7.68 12.74
CA THR A 169 26.39 -7.10 12.57
C THR A 169 26.33 -5.67 12.01
N LYS A 170 27.45 -4.95 12.12
CA LYS A 170 27.61 -3.64 11.47
C LYS A 170 27.44 -3.75 9.95
N ASP A 171 27.90 -4.84 9.35
CA ASP A 171 27.85 -5.04 7.91
C ASP A 171 26.40 -5.27 7.45
N ASP A 172 25.61 -6.04 8.21
CA ASP A 172 24.18 -6.25 7.94
C ASP A 172 23.41 -4.92 7.93
N TYR A 173 23.62 -4.09 8.96
CA TYR A 173 22.96 -2.79 9.04
C TYR A 173 23.42 -1.83 7.93
N ALA A 174 24.71 -1.84 7.60
CA ALA A 174 25.24 -1.04 6.50
C ALA A 174 24.67 -1.50 5.14
N GLU A 175 24.47 -2.80 4.95
CA GLU A 175 23.81 -3.36 3.77
C GLU A 175 22.35 -2.92 3.69
N ALA A 176 21.59 -3.02 4.79
CA ALA A 176 20.22 -2.55 4.86
C ALA A 176 20.10 -1.07 4.46
N LEU A 177 21.00 -0.21 4.95
CA LEU A 177 21.00 1.21 4.59
C LEU A 177 21.25 1.44 3.09
N ARG A 178 22.21 0.73 2.49
CA ARG A 178 22.49 0.80 1.05
C ARG A 178 21.31 0.32 0.21
N GLY A 179 20.70 -0.79 0.63
CA GLY A 179 19.52 -1.36 0.01
C GLY A 179 18.34 -0.40 0.01
N TYR A 180 18.04 0.19 1.17
CA TYR A 180 17.00 1.19 1.30
C TYR A 180 17.26 2.42 0.42
N GLN A 181 18.48 2.95 0.44
CA GLN A 181 18.86 4.10 -0.37
C GLN A 181 18.64 3.82 -1.87
N SER A 182 19.12 2.67 -2.35
CA SER A 182 18.95 2.25 -3.74
C SER A 182 17.46 2.16 -4.12
N ALA A 183 16.65 1.52 -3.28
CA ALA A 183 15.20 1.43 -3.50
C ALA A 183 14.53 2.82 -3.55
N THR A 184 14.94 3.76 -2.70
CA THR A 184 14.38 5.11 -2.71
C THR A 184 14.80 5.93 -3.94
N GLU A 185 16.04 5.76 -4.40
CA GLU A 185 16.58 6.41 -5.59
C GLU A 185 15.89 5.91 -6.85
N GLU A 186 15.72 4.59 -7.01
CA GLU A 186 14.97 3.99 -8.12
C GLU A 186 13.51 4.46 -8.19
N MET A 187 12.89 4.71 -7.02
CA MET A 187 11.53 5.20 -6.95
C MET A 187 11.39 6.73 -7.11
N SER A 188 12.51 7.46 -7.18
CA SER A 188 12.55 8.92 -7.25
C SER A 188 12.23 9.45 -8.65
N SER A 189 11.48 10.55 -8.73
CA SER A 189 11.34 11.38 -9.94
C SER A 189 10.88 12.78 -9.53
N PRO A 190 11.15 13.83 -10.33
CA PRO A 190 10.75 15.19 -9.99
C PRO A 190 9.27 15.31 -9.63
N ASP A 191 8.37 14.74 -10.45
CA ASP A 191 6.93 14.79 -10.20
C ASP A 191 6.51 13.96 -8.99
N ARG A 192 7.15 12.81 -8.71
CA ARG A 192 6.86 12.04 -7.48
C ARG A 192 7.34 12.79 -6.23
N ASN A 193 8.48 13.47 -6.30
CA ASN A 193 9.03 14.23 -5.18
C ASN A 193 8.18 15.47 -4.90
N GLU A 194 7.74 16.16 -5.95
CA GLU A 194 6.80 17.28 -5.83
C GLU A 194 5.43 16.83 -5.31
N ALA A 195 4.88 15.73 -5.83
CA ALA A 195 3.61 15.18 -5.34
C ALA A 195 3.69 14.77 -3.86
N LYS A 196 4.82 14.20 -3.42
CA LYS A 196 5.09 13.90 -2.00
C LYS A 196 5.11 15.18 -1.17
N ALA A 197 5.83 16.22 -1.59
CA ALA A 197 5.91 17.49 -0.88
C ALA A 197 4.53 18.15 -0.75
N LEU A 198 3.75 18.22 -1.83
CA LEU A 198 2.39 18.77 -1.82
C LEU A 198 1.45 18.03 -0.85
N ARG A 199 1.55 16.69 -0.79
CA ARG A 199 0.75 15.87 0.14
C ARG A 199 1.15 16.06 1.60
N TRP A 200 2.46 16.17 1.86
CA TRP A 200 2.98 16.46 3.19
C TRP A 200 2.36 17.76 3.73
N PHE A 201 2.38 18.83 2.93
CA PHE A 201 1.74 20.10 3.30
C PHE A 201 0.23 19.96 3.52
N ALA A 202 -0.48 19.18 2.70
CA ALA A 202 -1.92 18.96 2.88
C ALA A 202 -2.25 18.19 4.18
N GLN A 203 -1.38 17.26 4.61
CA GLN A 203 -1.54 16.51 5.86
C GLN A 203 -1.24 17.38 7.09
N GLU A 204 -0.18 18.20 7.05
CA GLU A 204 0.13 19.16 8.13
C GLU A 204 -0.98 20.20 8.35
N GLN A 205 -1.60 20.69 7.26
CA GLN A 205 -2.71 21.64 7.36
C GLN A 205 -4.04 21.03 7.81
N LEU A 206 -4.20 19.71 7.72
CA LEU A 206 -5.34 19.01 8.32
C LEU A 206 -5.13 18.73 9.81
N SER A 207 -3.88 18.61 10.26
CA SER A 207 -3.54 18.46 11.70
C SER A 207 -3.53 19.79 12.46
N ASP A 208 -3.25 20.91 11.80
CA ASP A 208 -3.38 22.25 12.36
C ASP A 208 -4.76 22.82 11.99
N GLY A 209 -5.78 22.45 12.77
CA GLY A 209 -7.20 22.74 12.53
C GLY A 209 -7.60 24.22 12.61
N SER A 210 -6.84 25.14 12.00
CA SER A 210 -7.03 26.57 12.16
C SER A 210 -6.68 27.42 10.92
N ARG A 211 -6.92 26.96 9.68
CA ARG A 211 -7.03 27.90 8.52
C ARG A 211 -7.72 27.27 7.31
N ARG A 212 -9.01 27.58 7.15
CA ARG A 212 -9.72 27.46 5.87
C ARG A 212 -9.36 28.70 5.05
N VAL A 213 -8.49 28.58 4.04
CA VAL A 213 -8.34 29.62 3.02
C VAL A 213 -8.31 28.98 1.63
N LYS A 214 -9.14 29.54 0.77
CA LYS A 214 -9.37 29.22 -0.64
C LYS A 214 -8.06 29.00 -1.41
N VAL A 215 -8.06 28.00 -2.30
CA VAL A 215 -7.10 27.92 -3.41
C VAL A 215 -7.46 29.01 -4.42
N GLU A 216 -7.19 30.26 -4.09
CA GLU A 216 -7.14 31.39 -5.02
C GLU A 216 -5.66 31.73 -5.23
N GLY A 217 -5.00 31.01 -6.13
CA GLY A 217 -3.56 31.16 -6.33
C GLY A 217 -2.92 30.37 -7.47
N LEU A 218 -3.68 29.97 -8.50
CA LEU A 218 -3.14 29.33 -9.72
C LEU A 218 -3.59 30.01 -11.03
N SER A 219 -4.15 31.21 -10.93
CA SER A 219 -4.48 32.05 -12.08
C SER A 219 -3.63 33.31 -12.07
N ARG A 220 -2.40 33.23 -12.58
CA ARG A 220 -1.64 34.34 -13.20
C ARG A 220 -0.33 33.84 -13.77
N GLY A 221 -0.19 33.89 -15.10
CA GLY A 221 1.11 33.67 -15.75
C GLY A 221 1.11 33.26 -17.22
N MET A 222 -0.03 33.18 -17.93
CA MET A 222 -0.03 33.15 -19.39
C MET A 222 -0.50 34.51 -19.90
N GLY A 223 0.46 35.40 -20.13
CA GLY A 223 0.29 36.68 -20.80
C GLY A 223 1.41 36.87 -21.83
N GLY A 224 1.04 36.63 -23.10
CA GLY A 224 1.58 37.19 -24.34
C GLY A 224 3.08 37.48 -24.50
N ARG A 225 3.67 36.82 -25.49
CA ARG A 225 4.07 37.51 -26.72
C ARG A 225 3.90 36.59 -27.92
#